data_AF-A0AAU7VPV5-F1
#
_entry.id   AF-A0AAU7VPV5-F1
#
_cell.length_a   1.000
_cell.length_b   1.000
_cell.length_c   1.000
_cell.angle_alpha   90.00
_cell.angle_beta   90.00
_cell.angle_gamma   90.00
#
_symmetry.space_group_name_H-M   'P 1'
#
loop_
_entity.id
_entity.type
_entity.pdbx_description
1 polymer ?
#
loop_
_entity_poly.entity_id
_entity_poly.type
_entity_poly.pdbx_seq_one_letter_code
_entity_poly.pdbx_strand_id
1 'polypeptide(L)' 'MNFNQNNKINQVKEETIVIGIDIASEIHYARAFDWRGIDLW' A
#
# COMPACT_ATOMS: atom_id res chain seq x y z
N MET A 1 -11.74 -5.23 -17.32
CA MET A 1 -10.50 -5.63 -16.63
C MET A 1 -9.58 -4.40 -16.61
N ASN A 2 -9.48 -3.72 -15.46
CA ASN A 2 -8.76 -2.46 -15.35
C ASN A 2 -7.29 -2.75 -14.96
N PHE A 3 -6.43 -2.88 -15.96
CA PHE A 3 -5.00 -3.20 -15.82
C PHE A 3 -4.18 -2.17 -14.99
N ASN A 4 -4.78 -1.04 -14.59
CA ASN A 4 -4.09 0.01 -13.84
C ASN A 4 -3.96 -0.25 -12.33
N GLN A 5 -4.81 -1.09 -11.72
CA GLN A 5 -4.69 -1.40 -10.28
C GLN A 5 -3.53 -2.35 -10.00
N ASN A 6 -3.37 -3.40 -10.82
CA ASN A 6 -2.28 -4.37 -10.68
C ASN A 6 -0.90 -3.72 -10.86
N ASN A 7 -0.79 -2.73 -11.74
CA ASN A 7 0.46 -1.98 -11.91
C ASN A 7 0.86 -1.16 -10.67
N LYS A 8 -0.08 -0.71 -9.84
CA LYS A 8 0.21 0.00 -8.59
C LYS A 8 0.58 -0.97 -7.46
N ILE A 9 -0.07 -2.14 -7.41
CA ILE A 9 0.25 -3.19 -6.43
C ILE A 9 1.64 -3.78 -6.69
N ASN A 10 2.01 -4.00 -7.96
CA ASN A 10 3.33 -4.52 -8.36
C ASN A 10 4.51 -3.58 -8.03
N GLN A 11 4.27 -2.35 -7.58
CA GLN A 11 5.34 -1.45 -7.12
C GLN A 11 5.86 -1.81 -5.72
N VAL A 12 5.08 -2.55 -4.94
CA VAL A 12 5.46 -2.99 -3.61
C VAL A 12 6.30 -4.26 -3.75
N LYS A 13 7.59 -4.14 -3.50
CA LYS A 13 8.55 -5.26 -3.50
C LYS A 13 8.92 -5.67 -2.07
N GLU A 14 9.65 -6.77 -1.92
CA GLU A 14 10.11 -7.24 -0.61
C GLU A 14 10.86 -6.17 0.20
N GLU A 15 11.61 -5.31 -0.49
CA GLU A 15 12.39 -4.20 0.07
C GLU A 15 11.59 -2.90 0.27
N THR A 16 10.30 -2.89 -0.08
CA THR A 16 9.44 -1.71 -0.02
C THR A 16 8.54 -1.77 1.22
N ILE A 17 8.48 -0.66 1.96
CA ILE A 17 7.49 -0.44 3.02
C ILE A 17 6.48 0.62 2.56
N VAL A 18 5.19 0.33 2.71
CA VAL A 18 4.10 1.26 2.36
C VAL A 18 3.54 1.84 3.64
N ILE A 19 3.42 3.16 3.72
CA ILE A 19 2.85 3.84 4.88
C ILE A 19 1.61 4.60 4.43
N GLY A 20 0.44 4.17 4.92
CA GLY A 20 -0.81 4.90 4.76
C GLY A 20 -0.95 5.93 5.88
N ILE A 21 -1.23 7.18 5.53
CA ILE A 21 -1.41 8.28 6.49
C ILE A 21 -2.79 8.90 6.26
N ASP A 22 -3.60 8.96 7.31
CA ASP A 22 -4.81 9.77 7.34
C ASP A 22 -4.47 11.14 7.95
N ILE A 23 -4.65 12.19 7.13
CA ILE A 23 -4.34 13.59 7.46
C ILE A 23 -5.60 14.46 7.56
N ALA A 24 -6.79 13.87 7.45
CA ALA A 24 -8.03 14.64 7.39
C ALA A 24 -8.53 15.14 8.76
N SER A 25 -7.89 14.71 9.86
CA SER A 25 -8.28 15.01 11.24
C SER A 25 -7.16 15.74 12.00
N GLU A 26 -7.50 16.43 13.10
CA GLU A 26 -6.51 17.11 13.96
C GLU A 26 -5.41 16.17 14.48
N ILE A 27 -5.77 14.91 14.72
CA ILE A 27 -4.83 13.82 15.02
C ILE A 27 -4.65 12.98 13.76
N HIS A 28 -3.41 12.91 13.27
CA HIS A 28 -3.05 12.10 12.12
C HIS A 28 -2.75 10.66 12.54
N TYR A 29 -3.22 9.71 11.74
CA TYR A 29 -2.95 8.29 11.96
C TYR A 29 -2.08 7.74 10.84
N ALA A 30 -1.06 6.95 11.20
CA ALA A 30 -0.20 6.29 10.25
C ALA A 30 -0.16 4.78 10.49
N ARG A 31 -0.13 4.00 9.41
CA ARG A 31 0.05 2.54 9.46
C ARG A 31 1.03 2.09 8.39
N ALA A 32 2.05 1.35 8.81
CA ALA A 32 3.00 0.70 7.93
C ALA A 32 2.54 -0.70 7.54
N PHE A 33 2.75 -1.05 6.28
CA PHE A 33 2.51 -2.36 5.70
C PHE A 33 3.75 -2.78 4.90
N ASP A 34 4.06 -4.06 4.96
CA ASP A 34 5.05 -4.68 4.09
C ASP A 34 4.34 -5.37 2.89
N TRP A 35 5.15 -5.94 2.00
CA TRP A 35 4.71 -6.64 0.80
C TRP A 35 3.89 -7.92 1.05
N ARG A 36 3.78 -8.40 2.30
CA ARG A 36 3.19 -9.72 2.64
C ARG A 36 1.67 -9.76 2.50
N GLY A 37 1.04 -8.64 2.17
CA GLY A 37 -0.39 -8.52 1.87
C GLY A 37 -0.76 -8.62 0.38
N ILE A 38 0.20 -8.92 -0.51
CA ILE A 38 -0.05 -9.09 -1.94
C ILE A 38 -0.55 -10.53 -2.18
N ASP A 39 -1.84 -10.67 -2.48
CA ASP A 39 -2.44 -11.96 -2.88
C ASP A 39 -2.16 -12.18 -4.38
N LEU A 40 -1.47 -13.27 -4.73
CA LEU A 40 -0.97 -13.56 -6.09
C LEU A 40 -1.88 -14.50 -6.90
N TRP A 41 -3.15 -14.66 -6.50
CA TRP A 41 -4.10 -15.59 -7.14
C TRP A 41 -4.97 -14.91 -8.21
#